data_AF-A0A1U9QQI6-F1
#
_entry.id   AF-A0A1U9QQI6-F1
#
_cell.length_a   1.000
_cell.length_b   1.000
_cell.length_c   1.000
_cell.angle_alpha   90.00
_cell.angle_beta   90.00
_cell.angle_gamma   90.00
#
_symmetry.space_group_name_H-M   'P 1'
#
loop_
_entity.id
_entity.type
_entity.pdbx_description
1 polymer ?
#
loop_
_entity_poly.entity_id
_entity_poly.type
_entity_poly.pdbx_seq_one_letter_code
_entity_poly.pdbx_strand_id
1 'polypeptide(L)'
;MTGESAPSPGEASSGIQQLEGYLLAQSRVREARTHAVIFADRMPWLTSAQHEEVVSLYTQDHIAMSRRALEAVVARAGELRAEYTARYELLKRRLLCAYLIALIGLGCVLLWHFPR
;
A
#
# COMPACT_ATOMS: atom_id res chain seq x y z
N MET A 1 12.13 1.57 -37.76
CA MET A 1 11.28 0.64 -36.97
C MET A 1 12.13 0.25 -35.78
N THR A 2 11.94 0.71 -34.54
CA THR A 2 10.73 1.11 -33.80
C THR A 2 10.86 2.53 -33.26
N GLY A 3 9.79 3.33 -33.42
CA GLY A 3 9.66 4.58 -32.68
C GLY A 3 9.24 4.25 -31.26
N GLU A 4 10.20 4.14 -30.36
CA GLU A 4 9.94 4.07 -28.92
C GLU A 4 9.36 5.43 -28.52
N SER A 5 8.03 5.52 -28.47
CA SER A 5 7.35 6.72 -28.00
C SER A 5 7.71 6.91 -26.53
N ALA A 6 8.02 8.14 -26.11
CA ALA A 6 8.35 8.41 -24.71
C ALA A 6 7.25 7.83 -23.80
N PRO A 7 7.64 7.16 -22.69
CA PRO A 7 6.67 6.49 -21.83
C PRO A 7 5.61 7.49 -21.38
N SER A 8 4.35 7.05 -21.42
CA SER A 8 3.25 7.85 -20.90
C SER A 8 3.52 8.17 -19.43
N PRO A 9 3.10 9.33 -18.90
CA PRO A 9 3.27 9.68 -17.49
C PRO A 9 2.80 8.57 -16.52
N GLY A 10 1.76 7.80 -16.90
CA GLY A 10 1.29 6.64 -16.13
C GLY A 10 2.25 5.45 -16.12
N GLU A 11 2.92 5.18 -17.25
CA GLU A 11 3.92 4.11 -17.37
C GLU A 11 5.17 4.45 -16.56
N ALA A 12 5.62 5.71 -16.64
CA ALA A 12 6.73 6.20 -15.84
C ALA A 12 6.45 6.09 -14.33
N SER A 13 5.24 6.47 -13.89
CA SER A 13 4.85 6.35 -12.48
C SER A 13 4.80 4.89 -12.01
N SER A 14 4.26 3.99 -12.82
CA SER A 14 4.23 2.55 -12.51
C SER A 14 5.64 1.97 -12.42
N GLY A 15 6.54 2.36 -13.33
CA GLY A 15 7.94 1.94 -13.31
C GLY A 15 8.67 2.41 -12.05
N ILE A 16 8.45 3.66 -11.64
CA ILE A 16 9.01 4.21 -10.39
C ILE A 16 8.50 3.43 -9.17
N GLN A 17 7.20 3.18 -9.06
CA GLN A 17 6.64 2.41 -7.94
C GLN A 17 7.22 1.00 -7.84
N GLN A 18 7.42 0.34 -8.98
CA GLN A 18 8.02 -0.99 -9.02
C GLN A 18 9.49 -0.96 -8.58
N LEU A 19 10.25 0.05 -9.04
CA LEU A 19 11.64 0.23 -8.65
C LEU A 19 11.76 0.55 -7.15
N GLU A 20 10.94 1.45 -6.62
CA GLU A 20 10.87 1.76 -5.19
C GLU A 20 10.58 0.49 -4.37
N GLY A 21 9.61 -0.32 -4.81
CA GLY A 21 9.29 -1.60 -4.18
C GLY A 21 10.48 -2.56 -4.17
N TYR A 22 11.18 -2.68 -5.30
CA TYR A 22 12.39 -3.51 -5.40
C TYR A 22 13.52 -3.01 -4.49
N LEU A 23 13.80 -1.70 -4.50
CA LEU A 23 14.86 -1.09 -3.70
C LEU A 23 14.58 -1.27 -2.20
N LEU A 24 13.33 -1.08 -1.78
CA LEU A 24 12.91 -1.28 -0.40
C LEU A 24 12.97 -2.76 0.01
N ALA A 25 12.62 -3.69 -0.88
CA ALA A 25 12.80 -5.12 -0.63
C ALA A 25 14.29 -5.46 -0.48
N GLN A 26 15.13 -4.92 -1.34
CA GLN A 26 16.57 -5.15 -1.31
C GLN A 26 17.22 -4.55 -0.04
N SER A 27 16.77 -3.38 0.42
CA SER A 27 17.26 -2.78 1.66
C SER A 27 16.93 -3.67 2.87
N ARG A 28 15.70 -4.17 2.96
CA ARG A 28 15.28 -5.09 4.04
C ARG A 28 16.08 -6.39 4.07
N VAL A 29 16.41 -6.96 2.90
CA VAL A 29 17.26 -8.17 2.83
C VAL A 29 18.66 -7.87 3.37
N ARG A 30 19.24 -6.71 3.01
CA ARG A 30 20.57 -6.31 3.52
C ARG A 30 20.53 -6.06 5.03
N GLU A 31 19.51 -5.36 5.53
CA GLU A 31 19.31 -5.13 6.96
C GLU A 31 19.17 -6.44 7.72
N ALA A 32 18.32 -7.35 7.25
CA ALA A 32 18.13 -8.67 7.88
C ALA A 32 19.46 -9.44 7.97
N ARG A 33 20.27 -9.43 6.90
CA ARG A 33 21.59 -10.07 6.90
C ARG A 33 22.56 -9.39 7.86
N THR A 34 22.61 -8.06 7.90
CA THR A 34 23.46 -7.32 8.84
C THR A 34 23.11 -7.67 10.28
N HIS A 35 21.82 -7.71 10.61
CA HIS A 35 21.35 -8.11 11.94
C HIS A 35 21.71 -9.56 12.26
N ALA A 36 21.63 -10.47 11.27
CA ALA A 36 22.03 -11.87 11.42
C ALA A 36 23.53 -12.02 11.71
N VAL A 37 24.38 -11.26 11.03
CA VAL A 37 25.83 -11.24 11.27
C VAL A 37 26.13 -10.73 12.67
N ILE A 38 25.56 -9.58 13.06
CA ILE A 38 25.72 -9.02 14.41
C ILE A 38 25.27 -10.02 15.48
N PHE A 39 24.21 -10.78 15.20
CA PHE A 39 23.73 -11.82 16.11
C PHE A 39 24.70 -13.01 16.22
N ALA A 40 25.19 -13.52 15.10
CA ALA A 40 26.13 -14.63 15.05
C ALA A 40 27.51 -14.26 15.64
N ASP A 41 27.95 -13.01 15.48
CA ASP A 41 29.20 -12.49 16.05
C ASP A 41 29.20 -12.50 17.60
N ARG A 42 28.02 -12.57 18.22
CA ARG A 42 27.89 -12.73 19.68
C ARG A 42 28.17 -14.15 20.15
N MET A 43 28.43 -15.09 19.24
CA MET A 43 28.69 -16.51 19.52
C MET A 43 30.12 -16.89 19.09
N PRO A 44 31.16 -16.42 19.81
CA PRO A 44 32.55 -16.61 19.41
C PRO A 44 33.04 -18.07 19.43
N TRP A 45 32.23 -18.99 19.97
CA TRP A 45 32.52 -20.42 19.98
C TRP A 45 32.10 -21.13 18.68
N LEU A 46 31.41 -20.45 17.76
CA LEU A 46 31.02 -21.04 16.48
C LEU A 46 32.21 -21.11 15.52
N THR A 47 32.30 -22.22 14.79
CA THR A 47 33.18 -22.30 13.62
C THR A 47 32.64 -21.41 12.49
N SER A 48 33.48 -21.05 11.51
CA SER A 48 33.05 -20.22 10.38
C SER A 48 31.87 -20.80 9.59
N ALA A 49 31.83 -22.13 9.43
CA ALA A 49 30.72 -22.81 8.75
C ALA A 49 29.41 -22.71 9.55
N GLN A 50 29.48 -22.87 10.88
CA GLN A 50 28.31 -22.73 11.76
C GLN A 50 27.84 -21.29 11.84
N HIS A 51 28.76 -20.32 11.84
CA HIS A 51 28.42 -18.90 11.78
C HIS A 51 27.64 -18.56 10.50
N GLU A 52 28.14 -18.99 9.34
CA GLU A 52 27.48 -18.74 8.06
C GLU A 52 26.08 -19.41 7.97
N GLU A 53 25.94 -20.62 8.51
CA GLU A 53 24.67 -21.32 8.60
C GLU A 53 23.65 -20.55 9.47
N VAL A 54 24.07 -20.10 10.65
CA VAL A 54 23.23 -19.27 11.55
C VAL A 54 22.83 -17.97 10.88
N VAL A 55 23.75 -17.29 10.20
CA VAL A 55 23.47 -16.05 9.46
C VAL A 55 22.41 -16.30 8.38
N SER A 56 22.55 -17.39 7.62
CA SER A 56 21.62 -17.74 6.55
C SER A 56 20.21 -18.03 7.10
N LEU A 57 20.11 -18.90 8.11
CA LEU A 57 18.83 -19.29 8.72
C LEU A 57 18.13 -18.10 9.38
N TYR A 58 18.87 -17.29 10.15
CA TYR A 58 18.30 -16.11 10.80
C TYR A 58 17.83 -15.08 9.78
N THR A 59 18.60 -14.84 8.71
CA THR A 59 18.20 -13.92 7.63
C THR A 59 16.88 -14.36 7.00
N GLN A 60 16.74 -15.66 6.69
CA GLN A 60 15.52 -16.22 6.11
C GLN A 60 14.32 -16.08 7.04
N ASP A 61 14.46 -16.43 8.32
CA ASP A 61 13.38 -16.31 9.29
C ASP A 61 12.97 -14.84 9.51
N HIS A 62 13.94 -13.94 9.63
CA HIS A 62 13.67 -12.51 9.82
C HIS A 62 12.91 -11.90 8.63
N ILE A 63 13.25 -12.28 7.40
CA ILE A 63 12.52 -11.88 6.19
C ILE A 63 11.10 -12.46 6.23
N ALA A 64 10.94 -13.74 6.56
CA ALA A 64 9.64 -14.40 6.62
C ALA A 64 8.72 -13.79 7.70
N MET A 65 9.27 -13.41 8.85
CA MET A 65 8.54 -12.70 9.91
C MET A 65 8.13 -11.30 9.45
N SER A 66 9.06 -10.53 8.88
CA SER A 66 8.80 -9.18 8.38
C SER A 66 7.72 -9.17 7.30
N ARG A 67 7.75 -10.16 6.40
CA ARG A 67 6.72 -10.35 5.37
C ARG A 67 5.35 -10.60 5.98
N ARG A 68 5.24 -11.53 6.94
CA ARG A 68 3.96 -11.81 7.63
C ARG A 68 3.41 -10.58 8.34
N ALA A 69 4.27 -9.80 8.99
CA ALA A 69 3.86 -8.56 9.65
C ALA A 69 3.33 -7.53 8.63
N LEU A 70 4.02 -7.36 7.49
CA LEU A 70 3.58 -6.46 6.43
C LEU A 70 2.24 -6.91 5.82
N GLU A 71 2.07 -8.20 5.54
CA GLU A 71 0.82 -8.76 5.03
C GLU A 71 -0.35 -8.52 5.98
N ALA A 72 -0.14 -8.69 7.29
CA ALA A 72 -1.15 -8.38 8.30
C ALA A 72 -1.51 -6.89 8.33
N VAL A 73 -0.53 -5.98 8.23
CA VAL A 73 -0.78 -4.54 8.17
C VAL A 73 -1.54 -4.16 6.91
N VAL A 74 -1.18 -4.71 5.75
CA VAL A 74 -1.87 -4.46 4.49
C VAL A 74 -3.31 -4.96 4.55
N ALA A 75 -3.55 -6.15 5.10
CA ALA A 75 -4.89 -6.69 5.29
C ALA A 75 -5.75 -5.76 6.16
N ARG A 76 -5.20 -5.31 7.31
CA ARG A 76 -5.90 -4.40 8.22
C ARG A 76 -6.15 -3.02 7.61
N ALA A 77 -5.20 -2.47 6.86
CA ALA A 77 -5.41 -1.22 6.13
C ALA A 77 -6.51 -1.37 5.07
N GLY A 78 -6.61 -2.52 4.41
CA GLY A 78 -7.68 -2.85 3.47
C GLY A 78 -9.04 -2.92 4.15
N GLU A 79 -9.14 -3.59 5.29
CA GLU A 79 -10.37 -3.65 6.09
C GLU A 79 -10.83 -2.26 6.53
N LEU A 80 -9.92 -1.45 7.09
CA LEU A 80 -10.22 -0.07 7.48
C LEU A 80 -10.68 0.76 6.27
N ARG A 81 -9.94 0.69 5.15
CA ARG A 81 -10.33 1.42 3.94
C ARG A 81 -11.72 1.04 3.46
N ALA A 82 -12.08 -0.24 3.50
CA ALA A 82 -13.41 -0.70 3.12
C ALA A 82 -14.49 -0.15 4.07
N GLU A 83 -14.27 -0.19 5.38
CA GLU A 83 -15.21 0.36 6.38
C GLU A 83 -15.43 1.86 6.19
N TYR A 84 -14.36 2.63 6.02
CA TYR A 84 -14.44 4.08 5.81
C TYR A 84 -15.08 4.44 4.46
N THR A 85 -14.75 3.71 3.39
CA THR A 85 -15.33 3.95 2.07
C THR A 85 -16.83 3.68 2.07
N ALA A 86 -17.29 2.61 2.72
CA ALA A 86 -18.71 2.30 2.85
C ALA A 86 -19.49 3.41 3.59
N ARG A 87 -18.92 3.92 4.69
CA ARG A 87 -19.49 5.06 5.44
C ARG A 87 -19.52 6.34 4.61
N TYR A 88 -18.45 6.62 3.89
CA TYR A 88 -18.36 7.80 3.04
C TYR A 88 -19.37 7.76 1.89
N GLU A 89 -19.50 6.61 1.22
CA GLU A 89 -20.45 6.43 0.12
C GLU A 89 -21.90 6.56 0.60
N LEU A 90 -22.23 6.09 1.81
CA LEU A 90 -23.55 6.33 2.41
C LEU A 90 -23.82 7.82 2.64
N LEU A 91 -22.85 8.55 3.19
CA LEU A 91 -22.99 9.98 3.43
C LEU A 91 -23.09 10.76 2.12
N LYS A 92 -22.25 10.42 1.14
CA LYS A 92 -22.26 11.00 -0.20
C LYS A 92 -23.60 10.78 -0.90
N ARG A 93 -24.16 9.57 -0.84
CA ARG A 93 -25.50 9.28 -1.38
C ARG A 93 -26.58 10.13 -0.72
N ARG A 94 -26.56 10.27 0.61
CA ARG A 94 -27.53 11.13 1.33
C ARG A 94 -27.42 12.59 0.91
N LEU A 95 -26.21 13.13 0.82
CA LEU A 95 -25.94 14.48 0.35
C LEU A 95 -26.42 14.69 -1.09
N LEU A 96 -26.12 13.76 -1.99
CA LEU A 96 -26.57 13.82 -3.38
C LEU A 96 -28.11 13.76 -3.47
N CYS A 97 -28.77 12.88 -2.73
CA CYS A 97 -30.24 12.82 -2.69
C CYS A 97 -30.85 14.13 -2.15
N ALA A 98 -30.33 14.65 -1.04
CA ALA A 98 -30.81 15.91 -0.47
C ALA A 98 -30.64 17.08 -1.45
N TYR A 99 -29.49 17.14 -2.14
CA TYR A 99 -29.22 18.15 -3.15
C TYR A 99 -30.18 18.05 -4.35
N LEU A 100 -30.42 16.83 -4.87
CA LEU A 100 -31.37 16.60 -5.96
C LEU A 100 -32.81 16.98 -5.56
N ILE A 101 -33.24 16.61 -4.35
CA ILE A 101 -34.57 17.00 -3.82
C ILE A 101 -34.67 18.53 -3.72
N ALA A 102 -33.64 19.21 -3.23
CA ALA A 102 -33.62 20.67 -3.14
C ALA A 102 -33.70 21.33 -4.53
N LEU A 103 -32.98 20.81 -5.53
CA LEU A 103 -33.05 21.30 -6.91
C LEU A 103 -34.44 21.10 -7.53
N ILE A 104 -35.05 19.93 -7.33
CA ILE A 104 -36.40 19.64 -7.81
C ILE A 104 -37.40 20.57 -7.12
N GLY A 105 -37.30 20.74 -5.80
CA GLY A 105 -38.15 21.65 -5.03
C GLY A 105 -38.04 23.09 -5.52
N LEU A 106 -36.82 23.59 -5.73
CA LEU A 106 -36.58 24.94 -6.26
C LEU A 106 -37.13 25.08 -7.69
N GLY A 107 -36.98 24.07 -8.54
CA GLY A 107 -37.58 24.03 -9.87
C GLY A 107 -39.12 24.05 -9.83
N CYS A 108 -39.74 23.28 -8.94
CA CYS A 108 -41.19 23.29 -8.74
C CYS A 108 -41.70 24.64 -8.22
N VAL A 109 -40.98 25.27 -7.30
CA VAL A 109 -41.32 26.62 -6.78
C VAL A 109 -41.20 27.65 -7.88
N LEU A 110 -40.15 27.60 -8.70
CA LEU A 110 -40.01 28.48 -9.86
C LEU A 110 -41.13 28.24 -10.87
N LEU A 111 -41.45 26.99 -11.21
CA LEU A 111 -42.57 26.62 -12.09
C LEU A 111 -43.93 27.08 -11.54
N TRP A 112 -44.11 27.05 -10.22
CA TRP A 112 -45.29 27.53 -9.52
C TRP A 112 -45.33 29.06 -9.39
N HIS A 113 -44.17 29.73 -9.45
CA HIS A 113 -44.11 31.18 -9.49
C HIS A 113 -44.20 31.75 -10.92
N PHE A 114 -43.78 30.98 -11.93
CA PHE A 114 -43.89 31.27 -13.35
C PHE A 114 -45.17 30.77 -14.10
N PRO A 115 -46.29 30.35 -13.47
CA PRO A 115 -47.51 30.06 -14.18
C PRO A 115 -48.26 31.38 -14.36
N ARG A 116 -47.98 32.02 -15.50
CA ARG A 116 -48.71 33.14 -16.14
C ARG A 116 -48.82 34.46 -15.38
#